data_AF-A0A5F1SBY7-F1
#
_entry.id   AF-A0A5F1SBY7-F1
#
_cell.length_a   1.000
_cell.length_b   1.000
_cell.length_c   1.000
_cell.angle_alpha   90.00
_cell.angle_beta   90.00
_cell.angle_gamma   90.00
#
_symmetry.space_group_name_H-M   'P 1'
#
loop_
_entity.id
_entity.type
_entity.pdbx_description
1 polymer ?
#
loop_
_entity_poly.entity_id
_entity_poly.type
_entity_poly.pdbx_seq_one_letter_code
_entity_poly.pdbx_strand_id
1 'polypeptide(L)'
;MAAMPAQAAPGSCWSLLQSKFGPEIEKSVNEADPCKKLPGVDHKDKFEVKSLDVCDGPNGGVQINAHAEMACKSHGVLKTTIKGELDASMTVDVGACHITDLHLGINGPIGELISSVGGLQELARGFAQAKISEICGK
;
A
#
# COMPACT_ATOMS: atom_id res chain seq x y z
N MET A 1 -5.27 -29.27 6.35
CA MET A 1 -4.04 -28.81 5.68
C MET A 1 -4.38 -27.46 5.06
N ALA A 2 -4.07 -26.36 5.74
CA ALA A 2 -4.37 -25.01 5.25
C ALA A 2 -3.21 -24.53 4.38
N ALA A 3 -3.52 -24.14 3.14
CA ALA A 3 -2.55 -23.58 2.22
C ALA A 3 -2.06 -22.24 2.77
N MET A 4 -0.78 -22.20 3.14
CA MET A 4 -0.07 -20.95 3.42
C MET A 4 0.06 -20.21 2.08
N PRO A 5 -0.23 -18.90 2.00
CA PRO A 5 0.03 -18.15 0.78
C PRO A 5 1.53 -18.26 0.48
N ALA A 6 1.87 -18.59 -0.76
CA ALA A 6 3.24 -18.78 -1.21
C ALA A 6 4.01 -17.46 -1.03
N GLN A 7 4.71 -17.32 0.10
CA GLN A 7 5.80 -16.38 0.23
C GLN A 7 6.84 -16.80 -0.82
N ALA A 8 7.04 -15.95 -1.82
CA ALA A 8 8.20 -16.07 -2.70
C ALA A 8 9.44 -16.26 -1.82
N ALA A 9 10.23 -17.31 -2.10
CA ALA A 9 11.48 -17.56 -1.40
C ALA A 9 12.33 -16.26 -1.43
N PRO A 10 13.02 -15.90 -0.34
CA PRO A 10 13.61 -14.58 -0.21
C PRO A 10 14.75 -14.45 -1.22
N GLY A 11 14.46 -13.77 -2.33
CA GLY A 11 15.43 -12.86 -2.92
C GLY A 11 15.90 -11.84 -1.90
N SER A 12 16.88 -11.02 -2.23
CA SER A 12 17.43 -10.05 -1.29
C SER A 12 16.39 -8.95 -1.05
N CYS A 13 15.52 -9.13 -0.07
CA CYS A 13 14.53 -8.11 0.30
C CYS A 13 15.22 -6.96 1.01
N TRP A 14 15.12 -5.77 0.45
CA TRP A 14 15.65 -4.54 1.03
C TRP A 14 14.51 -3.65 1.52
N SER A 15 14.53 -3.34 2.81
CA SER A 15 13.58 -2.39 3.39
C SER A 15 13.93 -0.95 3.00
N LEU A 16 13.05 -0.30 2.24
CA LEU A 16 13.16 1.12 1.88
C LEU A 16 13.07 2.03 3.12
N LEU A 17 12.31 1.62 4.13
CA LEU A 17 12.21 2.34 5.41
C LEU A 17 13.53 2.34 6.18
N GLN A 18 14.36 1.31 6.03
CA GLN A 18 15.70 1.28 6.64
C GLN A 18 16.77 1.93 5.75
N SER A 19 16.41 2.36 4.54
CA SER A 19 17.32 3.07 3.66
C SER A 19 17.37 4.57 3.99
N LYS A 20 18.25 5.31 3.31
CA LYS A 20 18.32 6.78 3.39
C LYS A 20 16.99 7.50 3.06
N PHE A 21 16.07 6.83 2.36
CA PHE A 21 14.77 7.38 1.97
C PHE A 21 13.68 7.17 3.03
N GLY A 22 13.89 6.27 3.99
CA GLY A 22 12.90 5.94 5.02
C GLY A 22 12.32 7.15 5.76
N PRO A 23 13.16 8.06 6.29
CA PRO A 23 12.67 9.24 6.99
C PRO A 23 11.78 10.15 6.12
N GLU A 24 12.08 10.26 4.82
CA GLU A 24 11.28 11.06 3.89
C GLU A 24 9.95 10.39 3.55
N ILE A 25 9.94 9.06 3.43
CA ILE A 25 8.73 8.25 3.22
C ILE A 25 7.81 8.35 4.45
N GLU A 26 8.37 8.13 5.65
CA GLU A 26 7.65 8.26 6.91
C GLU A 26 7.07 9.67 7.08
N LYS A 27 7.86 10.70 6.77
CA LYS A 27 7.39 12.09 6.81
C LYS A 27 6.24 12.31 5.81
N SER A 28 6.40 11.89 4.56
CA SER A 28 5.36 12.06 3.52
C SER A 28 4.05 11.37 3.91
N VAL A 29 4.12 10.18 4.50
CA VAL A 29 2.97 9.42 4.99
C VAL A 29 2.35 10.11 6.21
N ASN A 30 3.17 10.62 7.12
CA ASN A 30 2.70 11.36 8.29
C ASN A 30 2.14 12.75 7.92
N GLU A 31 2.53 13.33 6.80
CA GLU A 31 1.89 14.55 6.29
C GLU A 31 0.62 14.24 5.49
N ALA A 32 0.51 13.05 4.91
CA ALA A 32 -0.70 12.62 4.21
C ALA A 32 -1.88 12.43 5.17
N ASP A 33 -3.04 12.95 4.81
CA ASP A 33 -4.31 12.74 5.51
C ASP A 33 -5.31 12.03 4.57
N PRO A 34 -5.13 10.72 4.35
CA PRO A 34 -6.02 9.94 3.47
C PRO A 34 -7.45 9.88 4.01
N CYS A 35 -7.65 10.02 5.32
CA CYS A 35 -8.96 10.00 5.95
C CYS A 35 -9.86 11.14 5.46
N LYS A 36 -9.31 12.32 5.14
CA LYS A 36 -10.11 13.43 4.56
C LYS A 36 -10.81 13.11 3.23
N LYS A 37 -10.36 12.05 2.53
CA LYS A 37 -10.94 11.62 1.26
C LYS A 37 -11.93 10.47 1.43
N LEU A 38 -12.07 9.93 2.62
CA LEU A 38 -12.97 8.82 2.90
C LEU A 38 -14.33 9.33 3.41
N PRO A 39 -15.45 8.77 2.92
CA PRO A 39 -16.77 9.17 3.38
C PRO A 39 -16.98 8.76 4.84
N GLY A 40 -17.50 9.67 5.67
CA GLY A 40 -17.86 9.40 7.07
C GLY A 40 -16.73 9.57 8.09
N VAL A 41 -15.54 10.01 7.67
CA VAL A 41 -14.40 10.32 8.57
C VAL A 41 -13.87 11.73 8.33
N ASP A 42 -13.25 12.29 9.36
CA ASP A 42 -13.01 13.74 9.52
C ASP A 42 -11.53 14.08 9.28
N HIS A 43 -10.65 13.38 9.99
CA HIS A 43 -9.20 13.56 9.92
C HIS A 43 -8.50 12.26 10.31
N LYS A 44 -7.24 12.17 9.87
CA LYS A 44 -6.32 11.17 10.33
C LYS A 44 -6.03 11.33 11.83
N ASP A 45 -6.19 10.24 12.56
CA ASP A 45 -5.71 10.08 13.92
C ASP A 45 -4.28 9.51 13.92
N LYS A 46 -4.05 8.46 13.11
CA LYS A 46 -2.73 7.83 12.92
C LYS A 46 -2.59 7.30 11.49
N PHE A 47 -1.40 7.43 10.90
CA PHE A 47 -1.05 6.72 9.67
C PHE A 47 0.45 6.46 9.71
N GLU A 48 0.82 5.19 9.73
CA GLU A 48 2.19 4.75 9.94
C GLU A 48 2.50 3.63 8.96
N VAL A 49 3.55 3.80 8.17
CA VAL A 49 4.06 2.69 7.36
C VAL A 49 4.89 1.80 8.28
N LYS A 50 4.51 0.53 8.37
CA LYS A 50 5.21 -0.48 9.17
C LYS A 50 6.32 -1.14 8.39
N SER A 51 6.07 -1.41 7.11
CA SER A 51 7.04 -2.02 6.23
C SER A 51 6.88 -1.51 4.81
N LEU A 52 8.02 -1.37 4.14
CA LEU A 52 8.09 -1.09 2.72
C LEU A 52 9.34 -1.78 2.21
N ASP A 53 9.16 -2.97 1.65
CA ASP A 53 10.23 -3.88 1.30
C ASP A 53 10.23 -4.12 -0.20
N VAL A 54 11.42 -4.08 -0.78
CA VAL A 54 11.66 -4.33 -2.20
C VAL A 54 12.47 -5.60 -2.31
N CYS A 55 11.87 -6.64 -2.87
CA CYS A 55 12.44 -7.96 -3.03
C CYS A 55 12.71 -8.23 -4.51
N ASP A 56 13.69 -9.10 -4.80
CA ASP A 56 13.80 -9.68 -6.13
C ASP A 56 12.55 -10.52 -6.42
N GLY A 57 11.89 -10.20 -7.53
CA GLY A 57 10.69 -10.89 -8.00
C GLY A 57 11.02 -12.03 -8.96
N PRO A 58 10.03 -12.88 -9.28
CA PRO A 58 10.20 -13.93 -10.27
C PRO A 58 10.57 -13.34 -11.65
N ASN A 59 11.30 -14.13 -12.45
CA ASN A 59 11.71 -13.79 -13.83
C ASN A 59 12.57 -12.51 -13.97
N GLY A 60 13.29 -12.09 -12.92
CA GLY A 60 14.09 -10.87 -12.95
C GLY A 60 13.28 -9.58 -12.76
N GLY A 61 12.03 -9.71 -12.32
CA GLY A 61 11.22 -8.59 -11.85
C GLY A 61 11.58 -8.16 -10.43
N VAL A 62 10.82 -7.21 -9.91
CA VAL A 62 10.91 -6.69 -8.55
C VAL A 62 9.56 -6.84 -7.88
N GLN A 63 9.53 -7.37 -6.67
CA GLN A 63 8.34 -7.43 -5.84
C GLN A 63 8.42 -6.35 -4.75
N ILE A 64 7.40 -5.52 -4.65
CA ILE A 64 7.30 -4.45 -3.66
C ILE A 64 6.17 -4.82 -2.70
N ASN A 65 6.50 -4.92 -1.42
CA ASN A 65 5.55 -5.20 -0.35
C ASN A 65 5.49 -3.99 0.57
N ALA A 66 4.29 -3.50 0.87
CA ALA A 66 4.07 -2.41 1.79
C ALA A 66 3.01 -2.81 2.81
N HIS A 67 3.25 -2.51 4.08
CA HIS A 67 2.28 -2.64 5.15
C HIS A 67 2.17 -1.31 5.89
N ALA A 68 0.95 -0.83 6.08
CA ALA A 68 0.68 0.40 6.80
C ALA A 68 -0.54 0.27 7.71
N GLU A 69 -0.46 0.88 8.89
CA GLU A 69 -1.57 1.00 9.83
C GLU A 69 -2.16 2.40 9.75
N MET A 70 -3.49 2.46 9.76
CA MET A 70 -4.25 3.69 9.70
C MET A 70 -5.31 3.73 10.81
N ALA A 71 -5.51 4.92 11.36
CA ALA A 71 -6.62 5.24 12.23
C ALA A 71 -7.21 6.59 11.79
N CYS A 72 -8.52 6.60 11.53
CA CYS A 72 -9.30 7.77 11.16
C CYS A 72 -10.32 8.08 12.25
N LYS A 73 -10.56 9.34 12.57
CA LYS A 73 -11.71 9.71 13.42
C LYS A 73 -12.97 9.87 12.58
N SER A 74 -14.07 9.26 13.04
CA SER A 74 -15.39 9.35 12.41
C SER A 74 -16.06 10.73 12.63
N HIS A 75 -16.89 11.15 11.66
CA HIS A 75 -17.79 12.29 11.80
C HIS A 75 -18.94 11.97 12.77
N GLY A 76 -19.18 12.83 13.77
CA GLY A 76 -20.36 12.74 14.64
C GLY A 76 -20.11 13.10 16.10
N VAL A 77 -21.19 13.12 16.89
CA VAL A 77 -21.16 13.42 18.34
C VAL A 77 -20.39 12.34 19.11
N LEU A 78 -20.44 11.10 18.64
CA LEU A 78 -19.64 9.97 19.14
C LEU A 78 -18.39 9.81 18.26
N LYS A 79 -17.32 10.54 18.61
CA LYS A 79 -16.00 10.42 17.99
C LYS A 79 -15.46 9.02 18.20
N THR A 80 -15.64 8.16 17.21
CA THR A 80 -15.11 6.79 17.18
C THR A 80 -13.91 6.74 16.27
N THR A 81 -12.83 6.11 16.73
CA THR A 81 -11.63 5.89 15.93
C THR A 81 -11.82 4.61 15.12
N ILE A 82 -11.88 4.77 13.81
CA ILE A 82 -11.92 3.69 12.84
C ILE A 82 -10.49 3.31 12.51
N LYS A 83 -10.11 2.08 12.83
CA LYS A 83 -8.77 1.55 12.50
C LYS A 83 -8.83 0.72 11.22
N GLY A 84 -7.72 0.67 10.50
CA GLY A 84 -7.56 -0.18 9.33
C GLY A 84 -6.10 -0.50 9.10
N GLU A 85 -5.87 -1.64 8.46
CA GLU A 85 -4.55 -2.08 8.01
C GLU A 85 -4.59 -2.13 6.50
N LEU A 86 -3.51 -1.67 5.87
CA LEU A 86 -3.33 -1.66 4.43
C LEU A 86 -2.11 -2.50 4.10
N ASP A 87 -2.36 -3.58 3.37
CA ASP A 87 -1.35 -4.46 2.81
C ASP A 87 -1.34 -4.25 1.30
N ALA A 88 -0.20 -3.94 0.73
CA ALA A 88 -0.02 -3.87 -0.71
C ALA A 88 1.14 -4.78 -1.12
N SER A 89 0.91 -5.64 -2.11
CA SER A 89 1.97 -6.41 -2.75
C SER A 89 1.87 -6.21 -4.25
N MET A 90 2.97 -5.81 -4.87
CA MET A 90 3.05 -5.47 -6.28
C MET A 90 4.24 -6.20 -6.88
N THR A 91 4.04 -6.89 -8.00
CA THR A 91 5.13 -7.43 -8.80
C THR A 91 5.27 -6.63 -10.08
N VAL A 92 6.48 -6.16 -10.34
CA VAL A 92 6.85 -5.36 -11.50
C VAL A 92 7.84 -6.15 -12.33
N ASP A 93 7.53 -6.36 -13.59
CA ASP A 93 8.50 -6.82 -14.57
C ASP A 93 9.26 -5.60 -15.10
N VAL A 94 10.52 -5.47 -14.71
CA VAL A 94 11.37 -4.32 -15.06
C VAL A 94 11.80 -4.38 -16.53
N GLY A 95 11.91 -5.59 -17.12
CA GLY A 95 12.30 -5.75 -18.52
C GLY A 95 11.20 -5.29 -19.49
N ALA A 96 9.95 -5.56 -19.15
CA ALA A 96 8.78 -5.12 -19.91
C ALA A 96 8.16 -3.82 -19.38
N CYS A 97 8.62 -3.31 -18.23
CA CYS A 97 8.12 -2.12 -17.53
C CYS A 97 6.61 -2.17 -17.28
N HIS A 98 6.14 -3.28 -16.71
CA HIS A 98 4.72 -3.48 -16.44
C HIS A 98 4.48 -4.16 -15.10
N ILE A 99 3.32 -3.89 -14.52
CA ILE A 99 2.87 -4.58 -13.31
C ILE A 99 2.23 -5.90 -13.71
N THR A 100 2.89 -7.00 -13.39
CA THR A 100 2.36 -8.35 -13.62
C THR A 100 1.25 -8.66 -12.62
N ASP A 101 1.45 -8.26 -11.37
CA ASP A 101 0.55 -8.60 -10.28
C ASP A 101 0.43 -7.42 -9.29
N LEU A 102 -0.79 -7.16 -8.82
CA LEU A 102 -1.07 -6.18 -7.78
C LEU A 102 -2.17 -6.72 -6.87
N HIS A 103 -1.82 -6.92 -5.61
CA HIS A 103 -2.73 -7.28 -4.54
C HIS A 103 -2.81 -6.15 -3.52
N LEU A 104 -4.03 -5.76 -3.18
CA LEU A 104 -4.32 -4.83 -2.09
C LEU A 104 -5.21 -5.54 -1.09
N GLY A 105 -4.69 -5.75 0.12
CA GLY A 105 -5.46 -6.14 1.29
C GLY A 105 -5.82 -4.90 2.09
N ILE A 106 -7.10 -4.73 2.39
CA ILE A 106 -7.53 -3.69 3.33
C ILE A 106 -8.33 -4.39 4.41
N ASN A 107 -7.77 -4.39 5.62
CA ASN A 107 -8.35 -5.07 6.77
C ASN A 107 -8.97 -4.06 7.74
N GLY A 108 -9.99 -4.51 8.46
CA GLY A 108 -10.73 -3.71 9.42
C GLY A 108 -11.84 -2.84 8.80
N PRO A 109 -12.54 -2.03 9.61
CA PRO A 109 -13.72 -1.28 9.20
C PRO A 109 -13.45 -0.22 8.11
N ILE A 110 -12.21 0.22 7.93
CA ILE A 110 -11.80 1.05 6.78
C ILE A 110 -11.96 0.26 5.46
N GLY A 111 -11.76 -1.06 5.47
CA GLY A 111 -11.93 -1.93 4.31
C GLY A 111 -13.33 -1.87 3.72
N GLU A 112 -14.37 -1.80 4.55
CA GLU A 112 -15.76 -1.67 4.06
C GLU A 112 -16.02 -0.30 3.42
N LEU A 113 -15.46 0.77 4.01
CA LEU A 113 -15.57 2.13 3.49
C LEU A 113 -14.87 2.26 2.13
N ILE A 114 -13.68 1.68 2.00
CA ILE A 114 -12.90 1.73 0.77
C ILE A 114 -13.46 0.77 -0.29
N SER A 115 -13.96 -0.40 0.11
CA SER A 115 -14.63 -1.34 -0.81
C SER A 115 -15.89 -0.72 -1.44
N SER A 116 -16.56 0.17 -0.71
CA SER A 116 -17.71 0.94 -1.22
C SER A 116 -17.34 1.92 -2.33
N VAL A 117 -16.06 2.28 -2.48
CA VAL A 117 -15.59 3.17 -3.56
C VAL A 117 -15.52 2.43 -4.91
N GLY A 118 -15.44 1.10 -4.91
CA GLY A 118 -15.39 0.27 -6.12
C GLY A 118 -14.12 0.50 -6.96
N GLY A 119 -13.48 -0.56 -7.46
CA GLY A 119 -12.38 -0.42 -8.42
C GLY A 119 -11.07 0.15 -7.87
N LEU A 120 -10.87 0.24 -6.55
CA LEU A 120 -9.64 0.76 -5.96
C LEU A 120 -8.39 0.00 -6.42
N GLN A 121 -8.47 -1.33 -6.55
CA GLN A 121 -7.37 -2.14 -7.07
C GLN A 121 -7.04 -1.79 -8.52
N GLU A 122 -8.05 -1.49 -9.35
CA GLU A 122 -7.83 -1.08 -10.73
C GLU A 122 -7.23 0.33 -10.82
N LEU A 123 -7.73 1.26 -10.00
CA LEU A 123 -7.20 2.62 -9.88
C LEU A 123 -5.75 2.62 -9.39
N ALA A 124 -5.46 1.83 -8.36
CA ALA A 124 -4.11 1.68 -7.83
C ALA A 124 -3.18 1.04 -8.85
N ARG A 125 -3.66 0.04 -9.61
CA ARG A 125 -2.90 -0.57 -10.71
C ARG A 125 -2.59 0.45 -11.78
N GLY A 126 -3.58 1.22 -12.23
CA GLY A 126 -3.41 2.26 -13.24
C GLY A 126 -2.42 3.34 -12.80
N PHE A 127 -2.53 3.82 -11.56
CA PHE A 127 -1.60 4.79 -10.99
C PHE A 127 -0.18 4.24 -10.89
N ALA A 128 -0.02 3.03 -10.33
CA ALA A 128 1.27 2.40 -10.18
C ALA A 128 1.91 2.11 -11.55
N GLN A 129 1.12 1.68 -12.54
CA GLN A 129 1.59 1.43 -13.90
C GLN A 129 2.02 2.73 -14.59
N ALA A 130 1.31 3.83 -14.39
CA ALA A 130 1.72 5.15 -14.89
C ALA A 130 3.07 5.58 -14.28
N LYS A 131 3.27 5.38 -12.97
CA LYS A 131 4.55 5.70 -12.31
C LYS A 131 5.70 4.81 -12.75
N ILE A 132 5.47 3.52 -12.98
CA ILE A 132 6.49 2.64 -13.54
C ILE A 132 6.84 3.05 -14.97
N SER A 133 5.84 3.43 -15.78
CA SER A 133 6.07 3.93 -17.15
C SER A 133 6.95 5.18 -17.14
N GLU A 134 6.68 6.12 -16.23
CA GLU A 134 7.49 7.33 -16.02
C GLU A 134 8.95 7.01 -15.68
N ILE A 135 9.19 6.07 -14.75
CA ILE A 135 10.55 5.63 -14.37
C ILE A 135 11.27 4.94 -15.52
N CYS A 136 10.54 4.14 -16.30
CA CYS A 136 11.05 3.44 -17.47
C CYS A 136 11.22 4.33 -18.71
N GLY A 137 10.80 5.61 -18.66
CA GLY A 137 10.87 6.54 -19.78
C GLY A 137 9.95 6.17 -20.95
N LYS A 138 8.82 5.52 -20.68
CA LYS A 138 7.76 5.22 -21.66
C LYS A 138 6.60 6.21 -21.57
#